data_AF-A0A7X9BKV8-F1
#
_entry.id   AF-A0A7X9BKV8-F1
#
_cell.length_a   1.000
_cell.length_b   1.000
_cell.length_c   1.000
_cell.angle_alpha   90.00
_cell.angle_beta   90.00
_cell.angle_gamma   90.00
#
_symmetry.space_group_name_H-M   'P 1'
#
loop_
_entity.id
_entity.type
_entity.pdbx_description
1 polymer ?
#
loop_
_entity_poly.entity_id
_entity_poly.type
_entity_poly.pdbx_seq_one_letter_code
_entity_poly.pdbx_strand_id
1 'polypeptide(L)'
;DPQSTEVFRRRIARFKPRLILNMIDDPKDADKAQKIRRSCTEYLGLELEHLGIIYRDSLQDIALASRLPIVIYKPNAMLSQAIFRISEKIAFSETIRFDSDGNYDSFQYAESEAQEDFENKMTYIEELLGTGALTMNELAETIKTQQYEISQLKKENALLKTKIVKALSQGFTL
;
A
#
# COMPACT_ATOMS: atom_id res chain seq x y z
N ASP A 1 6.90 -4.12 24.72
CA ASP A 1 7.61 -5.25 25.35
C ASP A 1 9.11 -5.06 25.19
N PRO A 2 9.91 -5.06 26.28
CA PRO A 2 11.37 -4.98 26.22
C PRO A 2 12.03 -6.02 25.31
N GLN A 3 11.53 -7.26 25.27
CA GLN A 3 12.13 -8.34 24.46
C GLN A 3 11.95 -8.09 22.96
N SER A 4 10.75 -7.70 22.52
CA SER A 4 10.48 -7.36 21.12
C SER A 4 11.26 -6.13 20.66
N THR A 5 11.51 -5.18 21.56
CA THR A 5 12.27 -3.95 21.26
C THR A 5 13.74 -4.27 20.95
N GLU A 6 14.33 -5.21 21.67
CA GLU A 6 15.72 -5.64 21.44
C GLU A 6 15.89 -6.37 20.09
N VAL A 7 14.94 -7.26 19.76
CA VAL A 7 14.89 -7.92 18.45
C VAL A 7 14.75 -6.89 17.32
N PHE A 8 13.86 -5.92 17.47
CA PHE A 8 13.69 -4.84 16.51
C PHE A 8 14.98 -4.03 16.32
N ARG A 9 15.64 -3.60 17.40
CA ARG A 9 16.91 -2.86 17.33
C ARG A 9 18.01 -3.65 16.61
N ARG A 10 18.10 -4.96 16.87
CA ARG A 10 19.05 -5.84 16.17
C ARG A 10 18.75 -5.93 14.67
N ARG A 11 17.47 -6.08 14.30
CA ARG A 11 17.04 -6.18 12.89
C ARG A 11 17.23 -4.87 12.13
N ILE A 12 16.84 -3.74 12.73
CA ILE A 12 16.96 -2.42 12.09
C ILE A 12 18.42 -2.02 11.89
N ALA A 13 19.32 -2.38 12.82
CA ALA A 13 20.76 -2.13 12.68
C ALA A 13 21.40 -2.90 11.51
N ARG A 14 20.86 -4.09 11.17
CA ARG A 14 21.31 -4.89 10.01
C ARG A 14 20.63 -4.44 8.72
N PHE A 15 19.49 -3.78 8.80
CA PHE A 15 18.75 -3.32 7.63
C PHE A 15 19.38 -2.03 7.09
N LYS A 16 20.19 -2.18 6.04
CA LYS A 16 20.78 -1.07 5.30
C LYS A 16 20.25 -1.09 3.87
N PRO A 17 19.16 -0.39 3.56
CA PRO A 17 18.61 -0.37 2.21
C PRO A 17 19.66 0.10 1.21
N ARG A 18 19.67 -0.53 0.03
CA ARG A 18 20.62 -0.27 -1.04
C ARG A 18 19.99 0.63 -2.11
N LEU A 19 20.65 1.74 -2.42
CA LEU A 19 20.18 2.76 -3.35
C LEU A 19 20.95 2.68 -4.68
N ILE A 20 20.21 2.66 -5.78
CA ILE A 20 20.71 2.87 -7.14
C ILE A 20 19.98 4.08 -7.72
N LEU A 21 20.73 5.08 -8.19
CA LEU A 21 20.15 6.20 -8.92
C LEU A 21 20.19 5.92 -10.42
N ASN A 22 19.02 5.78 -11.02
CA ASN A 22 18.88 5.53 -12.45
C ASN A 22 18.54 6.83 -13.22
N MET A 23 18.85 6.85 -14.51
CA MET A 23 18.53 7.95 -15.43
C MET A 23 19.10 9.30 -15.00
N ILE A 24 20.34 9.32 -14.53
CA ILE A 24 21.05 10.55 -14.20
C ILE A 24 21.54 11.21 -15.49
N ASP A 25 21.33 12.51 -15.63
CA ASP A 25 21.77 13.28 -16.80
C ASP A 25 23.03 14.13 -16.46
N ASP A 26 23.07 14.75 -15.27
CA ASP A 26 24.21 15.56 -14.78
C ASP A 26 24.82 14.93 -13.52
N PRO A 27 26.16 14.87 -13.38
CA PRO A 27 26.83 14.48 -12.14
C PRO A 27 26.29 15.15 -10.86
N LYS A 28 25.80 16.40 -10.95
CA LYS A 28 25.17 17.14 -9.83
C LYS A 28 23.88 16.48 -9.33
N ASP A 29 23.18 15.71 -10.16
CA ASP A 29 22.02 14.96 -9.71
C ASP A 29 22.38 13.87 -8.69
N ALA A 30 23.66 13.49 -8.59
CA ALA A 30 24.14 12.62 -7.52
C ALA A 30 23.97 13.26 -6.13
N ASP A 31 23.87 14.60 -6.02
CA ASP A 31 23.55 15.28 -4.76
C ASP A 31 22.16 14.91 -4.24
N LYS A 32 21.25 14.43 -5.12
CA LYS A 32 19.95 13.90 -4.71
C LYS A 32 20.12 12.66 -3.82
N ALA A 33 21.11 11.79 -4.05
CA ALA A 33 21.39 10.67 -3.16
C ALA A 33 21.74 11.15 -1.74
N GLN A 34 22.48 12.26 -1.62
CA GLN A 34 22.84 12.81 -0.31
C GLN A 34 21.61 13.32 0.45
N LYS A 35 20.69 14.01 -0.26
CA LYS A 35 19.43 14.47 0.34
C LYS A 35 18.53 13.31 0.76
N ILE A 36 18.42 12.27 -0.06
CA ILE A 36 17.66 11.05 0.26
C ILE A 36 18.28 10.36 1.49
N ARG A 37 19.61 10.19 1.50
CA ARG A 37 20.33 9.61 2.64
C ARG A 37 20.02 10.36 3.93
N ARG A 38 20.17 11.69 3.90
CA ARG A 38 19.89 12.55 5.05
C ARG A 38 18.45 12.39 5.53
N SER A 39 17.48 12.39 4.62
CA SER A 39 16.06 12.26 4.95
C SER A 39 15.75 10.91 5.60
N CYS A 40 16.26 9.81 5.06
CA CYS A 40 16.04 8.49 5.67
C CYS A 40 16.73 8.35 7.03
N THR A 41 17.90 8.95 7.23
CA THR A 41 18.56 8.94 8.54
C THR A 41 17.83 9.82 9.56
N GLU A 42 17.43 11.04 9.19
CA GLU A 42 16.78 11.98 10.10
C GLU A 42 15.35 11.57 10.47
N TYR A 43 14.57 11.10 9.49
CA TYR A 43 13.14 10.80 9.70
C TYR A 43 12.86 9.33 9.99
N LEU A 44 13.68 8.40 9.48
CA LEU A 44 13.44 6.96 9.64
C LEU A 44 14.49 6.28 10.54
N GLY A 45 15.57 6.97 10.90
CA GLY A 45 16.69 6.36 11.63
C GLY A 45 17.41 5.28 10.82
N LEU A 46 17.29 5.30 9.49
CA LEU A 46 17.83 4.28 8.60
C LEU A 46 19.13 4.75 7.95
N GLU A 47 20.10 3.84 7.89
CA GLU A 47 21.33 4.01 7.11
C GLU A 47 21.16 3.44 5.70
N LEU A 48 21.50 4.23 4.68
CA LEU A 48 21.46 3.82 3.28
C LEU A 48 22.85 3.50 2.75
N GLU A 49 22.92 2.43 1.97
CA GLU A 49 24.11 2.06 1.20
C GLU A 49 23.94 2.48 -0.26
N HIS A 50 24.92 3.17 -0.83
CA HIS A 50 24.88 3.60 -2.23
C HIS A 50 25.59 2.59 -3.14
N LEU A 51 24.81 1.85 -3.95
CA LEU A 51 25.35 0.86 -4.88
C LEU A 51 25.91 1.51 -6.15
N GLY A 52 25.27 2.54 -6.68
CA GLY A 52 25.76 3.16 -7.90
C GLY A 52 24.78 4.13 -8.56
N ILE A 53 25.29 4.76 -9.60
CA ILE A 53 24.54 5.64 -10.49
C ILE A 53 24.56 5.07 -11.90
N ILE A 54 23.46 5.25 -12.62
CA ILE A 54 23.27 4.85 -14.02
C ILE A 54 22.87 6.10 -14.79
N TYR A 55 23.71 6.49 -15.76
CA TYR A 55 23.43 7.63 -16.61
C TYR A 55 22.41 7.28 -17.68
N ARG A 56 21.65 8.27 -18.13
CA ARG A 56 20.81 8.13 -19.32
C ARG A 56 21.70 7.86 -20.53
N ASP A 57 21.30 6.90 -21.35
CA ASP A 57 22.00 6.53 -22.58
C ASP A 57 20.98 6.26 -23.69
N SER A 58 21.15 6.91 -24.85
CA SER A 58 20.36 6.68 -26.06
C SER A 58 20.34 5.21 -26.52
N LEU A 59 21.37 4.44 -26.18
CA LEU A 59 21.46 3.01 -26.51
C LEU A 59 20.39 2.17 -25.78
N GLN A 60 19.81 2.68 -24.69
CA GLN A 60 18.75 2.01 -23.95
C GLN A 60 17.50 1.81 -24.81
N ASP A 61 17.09 2.84 -25.55
CA ASP A 61 15.89 2.79 -26.39
C ASP A 61 16.08 1.83 -27.57
N ILE A 62 17.29 1.80 -28.14
CA ILE A 62 17.65 0.88 -29.24
C ILE A 62 17.63 -0.57 -28.75
N ALA A 63 18.22 -0.84 -27.58
CA ALA A 63 18.24 -2.17 -26.98
C ALA A 63 16.82 -2.65 -26.64
N LEU A 64 15.99 -1.76 -26.09
CA LEU A 64 14.58 -2.03 -25.79
C LEU A 64 13.79 -2.35 -27.06
N ALA A 65 13.91 -1.52 -28.11
CA ALA A 65 13.24 -1.74 -29.39
C ALA A 65 13.66 -3.06 -30.05
N SER A 66 14.92 -3.44 -29.87
CA SER A 66 15.50 -4.69 -30.35
C SER A 66 15.19 -5.90 -29.46
N ARG A 67 14.50 -5.70 -28.32
CA ARG A 67 14.20 -6.72 -27.30
C ARG A 67 15.42 -7.49 -26.81
N LEU A 68 16.57 -6.82 -26.78
CA LEU A 68 17.82 -7.39 -26.29
C LEU A 68 18.26 -6.61 -25.05
N PRO A 69 18.60 -7.29 -23.95
CA PRO A 69 19.21 -6.63 -22.79
C PRO A 69 20.47 -5.85 -23.22
N ILE A 70 20.62 -4.62 -22.73
CA ILE A 70 21.76 -3.76 -23.10
C ILE A 70 23.12 -4.41 -22.84
N VAL A 71 23.23 -5.20 -21.76
CA VAL A 71 24.45 -5.93 -21.40
C VAL A 71 24.85 -6.99 -22.43
N ILE A 72 23.87 -7.55 -23.16
CA ILE A 72 24.11 -8.49 -24.26
C ILE A 72 24.35 -7.72 -25.56
N TYR A 73 23.49 -6.74 -25.85
CA TYR A 73 23.53 -5.97 -27.09
C TYR A 73 24.82 -5.15 -27.22
N LYS A 74 25.27 -4.50 -26.14
CA LYS A 74 26.47 -3.66 -26.13
C LYS A 74 27.15 -3.71 -24.75
N PRO A 75 27.93 -4.76 -24.45
CA PRO A 75 28.53 -4.98 -23.14
C PRO A 75 29.52 -3.88 -22.70
N ASN A 76 30.17 -3.22 -23.67
CA ASN A 76 31.15 -2.17 -23.40
C ASN A 76 30.53 -0.76 -23.27
N ALA A 77 29.20 -0.62 -23.43
CA ALA A 77 28.53 0.66 -23.22
C ALA A 77 28.62 1.11 -21.76
N MET A 78 28.62 2.42 -21.51
CA MET A 78 28.69 2.96 -20.14
C MET A 78 27.56 2.43 -19.25
N LEU A 79 26.35 2.28 -19.80
CA LEU A 79 25.20 1.69 -19.12
C LEU A 79 25.48 0.26 -18.65
N SER A 80 25.99 -0.59 -19.56
CA SER A 80 26.34 -1.98 -19.27
C SER A 80 27.44 -2.09 -18.23
N GLN A 81 28.47 -1.26 -18.33
CA GLN A 81 29.57 -1.20 -17.36
C GLN A 81 29.09 -0.74 -15.98
N ALA A 82 28.11 0.18 -15.90
CA ALA A 82 27.49 0.57 -14.64
C ALA A 82 26.73 -0.59 -13.99
N ILE A 83 25.97 -1.36 -14.79
CA ILE A 83 25.26 -2.55 -14.33
C ILE A 83 26.26 -3.59 -13.80
N PHE A 84 27.35 -3.86 -14.51
CA PHE A 84 28.39 -4.80 -14.05
C PHE A 84 29.00 -4.36 -12.71
N ARG A 85 29.38 -3.09 -12.55
CA ARG A 85 29.91 -2.58 -11.27
C ARG A 85 28.91 -2.71 -10.12
N ILE A 86 27.63 -2.45 -10.38
CA ILE A 86 26.56 -2.63 -9.37
C ILE A 86 26.43 -4.11 -9.02
N SER A 87 26.44 -4.99 -10.01
CA SER A 87 26.33 -6.43 -9.80
C SER A 87 27.50 -7.00 -8.99
N GLU A 88 28.73 -6.53 -9.24
CA GLU A 88 29.90 -6.91 -8.45
C GLU A 88 29.73 -6.51 -6.99
N LYS A 89 29.31 -5.26 -6.74
CA LYS A 89 29.05 -4.81 -5.36
C LYS A 89 28.01 -5.68 -4.67
N ILE A 90 26.93 -6.04 -5.36
CA ILE A 90 25.90 -6.93 -4.80
C ILE A 90 26.49 -8.31 -4.51
N ALA A 91 27.28 -8.88 -5.42
CA ALA A 91 27.90 -10.20 -5.27
C ALA A 91 28.88 -10.26 -4.09
N PHE A 92 29.61 -9.18 -3.82
CA PHE A 92 30.51 -9.08 -2.66
C PHE A 92 29.80 -8.71 -1.36
N SER A 93 28.55 -8.27 -1.42
CA SER A 93 27.82 -7.86 -0.22
C SER A 93 27.18 -9.06 0.49
N GLU A 94 27.18 -9.03 1.82
CA GLU A 94 26.47 -10.05 2.59
C GLU A 94 24.96 -10.04 2.33
N THR A 95 24.37 -11.23 2.25
CA THR A 95 22.91 -11.38 2.17
C THR A 95 22.33 -11.21 3.56
N ILE A 96 21.58 -10.12 3.77
CA ILE A 96 20.85 -9.89 5.02
C ILE A 96 19.76 -10.96 5.14
N ARG A 97 19.90 -11.85 6.12
CA ARG A 97 18.84 -12.77 6.54
C ARG A 97 18.23 -12.22 7.82
N PHE A 98 16.95 -11.90 7.78
CA PHE A 98 16.20 -11.66 9.00
C PHE A 98 15.88 -13.01 9.64
N ASP A 99 15.95 -13.06 10.98
CA ASP A 99 15.54 -14.25 11.73
C ASP A 99 14.10 -14.60 11.32
N SER A 100 13.87 -15.82 10.81
CA SER A 100 12.59 -16.22 10.16
C SER A 100 11.40 -16.31 11.12
N ASP A 101 11.57 -15.97 12.40
CA ASP A 101 10.52 -15.99 13.44
C ASP A 101 9.51 -14.84 13.34
N GLY A 102 9.55 -14.04 12.28
CA GLY A 102 8.49 -13.09 11.99
C GLY A 102 7.29 -13.83 11.41
N ASN A 103 6.30 -14.14 12.24
CA ASN A 103 5.02 -14.74 11.87
C ASN A 103 4.34 -13.98 10.70
N TYR A 104 4.67 -14.36 9.46
CA TYR A 104 4.04 -13.81 8.25
C TYR A 104 2.58 -14.29 8.08
N ASP A 105 2.07 -15.12 9.00
CA ASP A 105 0.75 -15.72 8.91
C ASP A 105 -0.39 -14.81 9.37
N SER A 106 -0.12 -13.59 9.86
CA SER A 106 -1.20 -12.65 10.25
C SER A 106 -2.18 -12.34 9.10
N PHE A 107 -1.73 -12.38 7.84
CA PHE A 107 -2.63 -12.25 6.69
C PHE A 107 -3.39 -13.55 6.37
N GLN A 108 -2.82 -14.72 6.69
CA GLN A 108 -3.51 -16.01 6.53
C GLN A 108 -4.62 -16.17 7.59
N TYR A 109 -4.39 -15.67 8.81
CA TYR A 109 -5.39 -15.72 9.87
C TYR A 109 -6.60 -14.80 9.61
N ALA A 110 -6.43 -13.71 8.86
CA ALA A 110 -7.52 -12.78 8.56
C ALA A 110 -8.64 -13.40 7.72
N GLU A 111 -8.32 -14.31 6.80
CA GLU A 111 -9.33 -15.03 6.00
C GLU A 111 -10.08 -16.06 6.85
N SER A 112 -9.36 -16.76 7.73
CA SER A 112 -9.96 -17.70 8.67
C SER A 112 -10.87 -17.01 9.69
N GLU A 113 -10.44 -15.87 10.23
CA GLU A 113 -11.22 -15.07 11.20
C GLU A 113 -12.49 -14.49 10.54
N ALA A 114 -12.40 -13.99 9.32
CA ALA A 114 -13.56 -13.50 8.57
C ALA A 114 -14.59 -14.60 8.27
N GLN A 115 -14.13 -15.83 8.00
CA GLN A 115 -15.00 -16.98 7.78
C GLN A 115 -15.71 -17.40 9.07
N GLU A 116 -14.98 -17.46 10.19
CA GLU A 116 -15.51 -17.83 11.50
C GLU A 116 -16.55 -16.80 11.99
N ASP A 117 -16.28 -15.50 11.79
CA ASP A 117 -17.22 -14.42 12.08
C ASP A 117 -18.51 -14.50 11.22
N PHE A 118 -18.38 -14.88 9.96
CA PHE A 118 -19.52 -15.04 9.07
C PHE A 118 -20.42 -16.21 9.48
N GLU A 119 -19.82 -17.34 9.86
CA GLU A 119 -20.54 -18.52 10.35
C GLU A 119 -21.29 -18.20 11.64
N ASN A 120 -20.63 -17.54 12.61
CA ASN A 120 -21.26 -17.08 13.85
C ASN A 120 -22.46 -16.16 13.59
N LYS A 121 -22.36 -15.25 12.62
CA LYS A 121 -23.47 -14.37 12.22
C LYS A 121 -24.64 -15.14 11.62
N MET A 122 -24.38 -16.16 10.80
CA MET A 122 -25.43 -16.96 10.20
C MET A 122 -26.16 -17.80 11.26
N THR A 123 -25.43 -18.42 12.18
CA THR A 123 -26.01 -19.16 13.30
C THR A 123 -26.91 -18.27 14.16
N TYR A 124 -26.49 -17.04 14.46
CA TYR A 124 -27.34 -16.08 15.18
C TYR A 124 -28.63 -15.72 14.43
N ILE A 125 -28.57 -15.56 13.10
CA ILE A 125 -29.75 -15.33 12.26
C ILE A 125 -30.67 -16.57 12.26
N GLU A 126 -30.10 -17.77 12.19
CA GLU A 126 -30.84 -19.03 12.25
C GLU A 126 -31.52 -19.24 13.60
N GLU A 127 -30.88 -18.87 14.72
CA GLU A 127 -31.49 -18.89 16.06
C GLU A 127 -32.65 -17.91 16.18
N LEU A 128 -32.52 -16.70 15.63
CA LEU A 128 -33.62 -15.73 15.56
C LEU A 128 -34.80 -16.23 14.73
N LEU A 129 -34.54 -17.03 13.68
CA LEU A 129 -35.56 -17.66 12.85
C LEU A 129 -36.18 -18.90 13.51
N GLY A 130 -35.38 -19.70 14.22
CA GLY A 130 -35.80 -20.96 14.85
C GLY A 130 -36.61 -20.78 16.14
N THR A 131 -36.51 -19.63 16.80
CA THR A 131 -37.24 -19.32 18.04
C THR A 131 -38.66 -18.77 17.83
N GLY A 132 -39.12 -18.66 16.57
CA GLY A 132 -40.49 -18.24 16.26
C GLY A 132 -40.81 -16.78 16.61
N ALA A 133 -39.79 -15.95 16.87
CA ALA A 133 -39.95 -14.53 17.20
C ALA A 133 -40.30 -13.65 15.98
N LEU A 134 -40.01 -14.12 14.75
CA LEU A 134 -40.48 -13.51 13.51
C LEU A 134 -40.80 -14.60 12.47
N THR A 135 -42.05 -14.64 12.02
CA THR A 135 -42.42 -15.40 10.82
C THR A 135 -41.83 -14.71 9.58
N MET A 136 -41.46 -15.47 8.54
CA MET A 136 -40.95 -14.91 7.26
C MET A 136 -41.89 -13.84 6.66
N ASN A 137 -43.18 -13.91 6.96
CA ASN A 137 -44.17 -12.91 6.56
C ASN A 137 -44.01 -11.59 7.34
N GLU A 138 -43.75 -11.63 8.65
CA GLU A 138 -43.50 -10.44 9.47
C GLU A 138 -42.17 -9.75 9.09
N LEU A 139 -41.15 -10.53 8.72
CA LEU A 139 -39.89 -9.99 8.19
C LEU A 139 -40.13 -9.26 6.86
N ALA A 140 -40.91 -9.85 5.96
CA ALA A 140 -41.26 -9.24 4.68
C ALA A 140 -42.10 -7.96 4.85
N GLU A 141 -43.02 -7.93 5.82
CA GLU A 141 -43.80 -6.74 6.15
C GLU A 141 -42.94 -5.65 6.79
N THR A 142 -42.01 -6.01 7.67
CA THR A 142 -41.08 -5.05 8.29
C THR A 142 -40.18 -4.42 7.23
N ILE A 143 -39.64 -5.21 6.29
CA ILE A 143 -38.83 -4.71 5.17
C ILE A 143 -39.64 -3.76 4.27
N LYS A 144 -40.90 -4.11 3.94
CA LYS A 144 -41.78 -3.23 3.16
C LYS A 144 -42.05 -1.92 3.88
N THR A 145 -42.29 -1.97 5.19
CA THR A 145 -42.56 -0.80 6.04
C THR A 145 -41.33 0.11 6.09
N GLN A 146 -40.14 -0.44 6.32
CA GLN A 146 -38.88 0.30 6.32
C GLN A 146 -38.58 0.91 4.94
N GLN A 147 -38.82 0.19 3.84
CA GLN A 147 -38.67 0.76 2.50
C GLN A 147 -39.61 1.94 2.25
N TYR A 148 -40.84 1.86 2.75
CA TYR A 148 -41.80 2.95 2.65
C TYR A 148 -41.34 4.17 3.44
N GLU A 149 -40.91 4.00 4.69
CA GLU A 149 -40.39 5.09 5.53
C GLU A 149 -39.16 5.76 4.90
N ILE A 150 -38.20 4.98 4.41
CA ILE A 150 -37.01 5.50 3.72
C ILE A 150 -37.41 6.35 2.50
N SER A 151 -38.43 5.90 1.75
CA SER A 151 -38.94 6.64 0.60
C SER A 151 -39.57 7.98 1.01
N GLN A 152 -40.33 8.02 2.11
CA GLN A 152 -40.91 9.25 2.64
C GLN A 152 -39.84 10.22 3.17
N LEU A 153 -38.88 9.72 3.95
CA LEU A 153 -37.77 10.52 4.47
C LEU A 153 -36.92 11.13 3.36
N LYS A 154 -36.73 10.41 2.24
CA LYS A 154 -36.05 10.95 1.06
C LYS A 154 -36.83 12.09 0.41
N LYS A 155 -38.16 11.99 0.32
CA LYS A 155 -39.01 13.06 -0.22
C LYS A 155 -39.02 14.30 0.68
N GLU A 156 -39.11 14.11 2.00
CA GLU A 156 -39.02 15.22 2.96
C GLU A 156 -37.65 15.91 2.89
N ASN A 157 -36.56 15.14 2.85
CA ASN A 157 -35.22 15.70 2.70
C ASN A 157 -35.09 16.51 1.39
N ALA A 158 -35.64 16.02 0.29
CA ALA A 158 -35.63 16.75 -0.98
C ALA A 158 -36.44 18.06 -0.90
N LEU A 159 -37.60 18.03 -0.25
CA LEU A 159 -38.43 19.21 -0.03
C LEU A 159 -37.73 20.24 0.87
N LEU A 160 -37.15 19.81 1.98
CA LEU A 160 -36.41 20.67 2.91
C LEU A 160 -35.21 21.31 2.23
N LYS A 161 -34.42 20.54 1.47
CA LYS A 161 -33.31 21.07 0.66
C LYS A 161 -33.79 22.14 -0.30
N THR A 162 -34.90 21.90 -1.00
CA THR A 162 -35.48 22.88 -1.94
C THR A 162 -35.92 24.16 -1.23
N LYS A 163 -36.55 24.03 -0.05
CA LYS A 163 -36.97 25.18 0.76
C LYS A 163 -35.77 25.99 1.28
N ILE A 164 -34.71 25.32 1.74
CA ILE A 164 -33.47 25.98 2.19
C ILE A 164 -32.83 26.76 1.04
N VAL A 165 -32.69 26.15 -0.14
CA VAL A 165 -32.15 26.84 -1.33
C VAL A 165 -33.00 28.06 -1.70
N LYS A 166 -34.32 27.95 -1.67
CA LYS A 166 -35.21 29.09 -1.92
C LYS A 166 -35.07 30.19 -0.86
N ALA A 167 -35.02 29.84 0.42
CA ALA A 167 -34.84 30.81 1.51
C ALA A 167 -33.49 31.54 1.41
N LEU A 168 -32.40 30.82 1.12
CA LEU A 168 -31.08 31.41 0.86
C LEU A 168 -31.12 32.35 -0.35
N SER A 169 -31.82 31.99 -1.44
CA SER A 169 -31.98 32.86 -2.61
C SER A 169 -32.81 34.12 -2.34
N GLN A 170 -33.64 34.11 -1.30
CA GLN A 170 -34.43 35.26 -0.83
C GLN A 170 -33.68 36.10 0.22
N GLY A 171 -32.41 35.79 0.51
CA GLY A 171 -31.55 36.57 1.39
C GLY A 171 -31.65 36.22 2.88
N PHE A 172 -32.32 35.13 3.24
CA PHE A 172 -32.29 34.63 4.62
C PHE A 172 -30.94 33.95 4.89
N THR A 173 -30.24 34.35 5.96
CA THR A 173 -29.01 33.73 6.43
C THR A 173 -29.29 32.69 7.50
N LEU A 174 -28.44 31.65 7.59
CA LEU A 174 -28.57 30.55 8.54
C LEU A 174 -28.52 31.01 10.01
#